data_AF-A0A9E0CZE2-F1
#
_entry.id   AF-A0A9E0CZE2-F1
#
_cell.length_a   1.000
_cell.length_b   1.000
_cell.length_c   1.000
_cell.angle_alpha   90.00
_cell.angle_beta   90.00
_cell.angle_gamma   90.00
#
_symmetry.space_group_name_H-M   'P 1'
#
loop_
_entity.id
_entity.type
_entity.pdbx_description
1 polymer ?
#
loop_
_entity_poly.entity_id
_entity_poly.type
_entity_poly.pdbx_seq_one_letter_code
_entity_poly.pdbx_strand_id
1 'polypeptide(L)' 'VSGGVNAPYIWLKTPDKMTSWEFFDYLLEKANVVGTPGSGFGPSGEGYFRLTAFGSYENTVKALERIKAL' A
#
# COMPACT_ATOMS: atom_id res chain seq x y z
N VAL A 1 -3.12 2.52 -11.34
CA VAL A 1 -3.70 2.53 -9.98
C VAL A 1 -5.20 2.40 -10.11
N SER A 2 -5.89 1.72 -9.19
CA SER A 2 -7.35 1.54 -9.19
C SER A 2 -7.92 1.84 -7.79
N GLY A 3 -9.22 2.14 -7.70
CA GLY A 3 -9.86 2.53 -6.43
C GLY A 3 -9.78 4.04 -6.14
N GLY A 4 -10.20 4.47 -4.95
CA GLY A 4 -10.13 5.87 -4.50
C GLY A 4 -11.25 6.80 -4.99
N VAL A 5 -12.11 6.35 -5.89
CA VAL A 5 -13.28 7.12 -6.38
C VAL A 5 -14.56 6.60 -5.73
N ASN A 6 -14.86 5.31 -5.93
CA ASN A 6 -16.08 4.65 -5.43
C ASN A 6 -15.78 3.64 -4.30
N ALA A 7 -14.52 3.52 -3.89
CA ALA A 7 -14.07 2.60 -2.86
C ALA A 7 -13.05 3.30 -1.95
N PRO A 8 -13.14 3.13 -0.61
CA PRO A 8 -12.24 3.77 0.35
C PRO A 8 -10.88 3.06 0.45
N TYR A 9 -10.40 2.49 -0.66
CA TYR A 9 -9.11 1.81 -0.76
C TYR A 9 -8.46 2.16 -2.09
N ILE A 10 -7.13 2.20 -2.09
CA ILE A 10 -6.30 2.33 -3.29
C ILE A 10 -5.63 0.99 -3.54
N TRP A 11 -5.73 0.51 -4.78
CA TRP A 11 -5.04 -0.67 -5.27
C TRP A 11 -3.93 -0.25 -6.24
N LEU A 12 -2.69 -0.56 -5.90
CA LEU A 12 -1.51 -0.15 -6.66
C LEU A 12 -0.62 -1.34 -6.97
N LYS A 13 0.10 -1.25 -8.09
CA LYS A 13 1.15 -2.21 -8.44
C LYS A 13 2.40 -1.88 -7.64
N THR A 14 3.10 -2.89 -7.14
CA THR A 14 4.37 -2.71 -6.43
C THR A 14 5.45 -2.14 -7.37
N PRO A 15 6.37 -1.29 -6.87
CA PRO A 15 7.50 -0.80 -7.65
C PRO A 15 8.56 -1.89 -7.87
N ASP A 16 9.47 -1.66 -8.82
CA ASP A 16 10.69 -2.45 -9.04
C ASP A 16 10.53 -3.98 -9.10
N LYS A 17 9.35 -4.44 -9.51
CA LYS A 17 8.97 -5.86 -9.58
C LYS A 17 9.03 -6.58 -8.22
N MET A 18 8.96 -5.84 -7.10
CA MET A 18 8.82 -6.43 -5.78
C MET A 18 7.56 -7.30 -5.71
N THR A 19 7.65 -8.42 -4.99
CA THR A 19 6.47 -9.19 -4.60
C THR A 19 5.59 -8.38 -3.64
N SER A 20 4.34 -8.81 -3.50
CA SER A 20 3.38 -8.18 -2.59
C SER A 20 3.87 -8.16 -1.14
N TRP A 21 4.58 -9.21 -0.72
CA TRP A 21 5.15 -9.32 0.63
C TRP A 21 6.44 -8.52 0.79
N GLU A 22 7.34 -8.52 -0.19
CA GLU A 22 8.54 -7.67 -0.13
C GLU A 22 8.18 -6.19 -0.02
N PHE A 23 7.16 -5.74 -0.75
CA PHE A 23 6.72 -4.35 -0.65
C PHE A 23 6.04 -4.04 0.70
N PHE A 24 5.35 -5.02 1.29
CA PHE A 24 4.82 -4.88 2.65
C PHE A 24 5.94 -4.67 3.67
N ASP A 25 6.94 -5.56 3.68
CA ASP A 25 8.06 -5.49 4.62
C ASP A 25 8.86 -4.20 4.41
N TYR A 26 9.11 -3.81 3.16
CA TYR A 26 9.78 -2.56 2.82
C TYR A 26 9.08 -1.31 3.41
N LEU A 27 7.76 -1.19 3.23
CA LEU A 27 7.01 -0.06 3.79
C LEU A 27 6.94 -0.10 5.32
N LEU A 28 6.81 -1.28 5.91
CA LEU A 28 6.79 -1.45 7.36
C LEU A 28 8.13 -1.04 7.99
N GLU A 29 9.24 -1.52 7.44
CA GLU A 29 10.58 -1.29 7.97
C GLU A 29 11.07 0.13 7.70
N LYS A 30 10.84 0.67 6.50
CA LYS A 30 11.44 1.94 6.07
C LYS A 30 10.55 3.15 6.34
N ALA A 31 9.23 3.00 6.25
CA ALA A 31 8.27 4.09 6.42
C ALA A 31 7.35 3.91 7.64
N ASN A 32 7.39 2.76 8.33
CA ASN A 32 6.44 2.40 9.38
C ASN A 32 4.99 2.60 8.92
N VAL A 33 4.71 2.20 7.67
CA VAL A 33 3.37 2.22 7.09
C VAL A 33 2.93 0.79 6.84
N VAL A 34 1.77 0.44 7.38
CA VAL A 34 1.13 -0.87 7.17
C VAL A 34 0.09 -0.74 6.06
N GLY A 35 0.09 -1.69 5.14
CA GLY A 35 -0.99 -1.91 4.18
C GLY A 35 -1.24 -3.40 4.00
N THR A 36 -2.05 -3.77 3.01
CA THR A 36 -2.37 -5.18 2.76
C THR A 36 -1.60 -5.70 1.53
N PRO A 37 -0.75 -6.73 1.67
CA PRO A 37 -0.11 -7.36 0.52
C PRO A 37 -1.16 -7.97 -0.39
N GLY A 38 -1.04 -7.73 -1.70
CA GLY A 38 -2.04 -8.14 -2.67
C GLY A 38 -2.19 -9.66 -2.80
N SER A 39 -1.13 -10.42 -2.49
CA SER A 39 -1.13 -11.88 -2.43
C SER A 39 -2.18 -12.45 -1.47
N GLY A 40 -2.54 -11.69 -0.42
CA GLY A 40 -3.62 -12.05 0.50
C GLY A 40 -5.02 -12.08 -0.14
N PHE A 41 -5.18 -11.52 -1.35
CA PHE A 41 -6.42 -11.55 -2.13
C PHE A 41 -6.43 -12.64 -3.20
N GLY A 42 -5.43 -13.51 -3.22
CA GLY A 42 -5.27 -14.62 -4.16
C GLY A 42 -4.15 -14.41 -5.19
N PRO A 43 -3.89 -15.41 -6.06
CA PRO A 43 -2.72 -15.39 -6.96
C PRO A 43 -2.68 -14.19 -7.92
N SER A 44 -3.85 -13.70 -8.35
CA SER A 44 -3.95 -12.53 -9.23
C SER A 44 -3.61 -11.20 -8.55
N GLY A 45 -3.47 -11.20 -7.22
CA GLY A 45 -3.04 -10.04 -6.45
C GLY A 45 -1.53 -9.99 -6.19
N GLU A 46 -0.74 -10.97 -6.69
CA GLU A 46 0.71 -10.92 -6.59
C GLU A 46 1.30 -9.72 -7.36
N GLY A 47 2.27 -9.03 -6.77
CA GLY A 47 2.81 -7.77 -7.29
C GLY A 47 1.87 -6.56 -7.15
N TYR A 48 0.87 -6.64 -6.27
CA TYR A 48 -0.02 -5.54 -5.94
C TYR A 48 -0.10 -5.29 -4.43
N PHE A 49 -0.60 -4.11 -4.08
CA PHE A 49 -0.70 -3.65 -2.70
C PHE A 49 -1.96 -2.80 -2.50
N ARG A 50 -2.56 -2.91 -1.31
CA ARG A 50 -3.73 -2.13 -0.92
C ARG A 50 -3.43 -1.17 0.22
N LEU A 51 -3.78 0.10 0.01
CA LEU A 51 -3.84 1.12 1.05
C LEU A 51 -5.30 1.45 1.39
N THR A 52 -5.59 1.66 2.66
CA THR A 52 -6.93 2.03 3.15
C THR A 52 -7.02 3.53 3.40
N ALA A 53 -8.19 4.11 3.12
CA ALA A 53 -8.54 5.47 3.53
C ALA A 53 -9.19 5.51 4.93
N PHE A 54 -9.37 4.36 5.59
CA PHE A 54 -9.84 4.33 6.97
C PHE A 54 -8.72 4.77 7.92
N GLY A 55 -8.88 5.97 8.47
CA GLY A 55 -7.95 6.62 9.36
C GLY A 55 -8.31 8.10 9.49
N SER A 56 -7.55 8.85 10.31
CA SER A 56 -7.67 10.30 10.29
C SER A 56 -6.92 10.88 9.08
N TYR A 57 -7.39 12.02 8.59
CA TYR A 57 -6.74 12.74 7.49
C TYR A 57 -5.24 12.99 7.79
N GLU A 58 -4.93 13.39 9.02
CA GLU A 58 -3.57 13.70 9.45
C GLU A 58 -2.67 12.47 9.40
N ASN A 59 -3.18 11.30 9.78
CA ASN A 59 -2.42 10.05 9.71
C ASN A 59 -2.23 9.60 8.26
N THR A 60 -3.23 9.78 7.39
CA THR A 60 -3.09 9.52 5.96
C THR A 60 -2.01 10.41 5.34
N VAL A 61 -2.03 11.72 5.62
CA VAL A 61 -1.01 12.66 5.13
C VAL A 61 0.38 12.27 5.64
N LYS A 62 0.53 11.99 6.93
CA LYS A 62 1.82 11.53 7.50
C LYS A 62 2.32 10.26 6.84
N ALA A 63 1.45 9.27 6.60
CA ALA A 63 1.84 8.03 5.94
C ALA A 63 2.34 8.29 4.51
N LEU A 64 1.66 9.16 3.75
CA LEU A 64 2.06 9.53 2.39
C LEU A 64 3.40 10.28 2.36
N GLU A 65 3.64 11.21 3.29
CA GLU A 65 4.93 11.89 3.39
C GLU A 65 6.09 10.93 3.70
N ARG A 66 5.86 9.92 4.55
CA ARG A 66 6.87 8.88 4.81
C ARG A 66 7.15 8.03 3.57
N ILE A 67 6.11 7.65 2.83
CA ILE A 67 6.27 6.89 1.58
C ILE A 67 7.02 7.72 0.52
N LYS A 68 6.72 9.02 0.41
CA LYS A 68 7.36 9.92 -0.57
C LYS A 68 8.84 10.16 -0.27
N ALA A 69 9.27 9.97 0.97
CA ALA A 69 10.65 10.12 1.41
C ALA A 69 11.50 8.83 1.20
N LEU A 70 10.90 7.73 0.73
CA LEU A 70 11.59 6.52 0.30
C LEU A 70 12.15 6.68 -1.11
#